data_AF-A0A2V7XFD0-F1
#
_entry.id   AF-A0A2V7XFD0-F1
#
_cell.length_a   1.000
_cell.length_b   1.000
_cell.length_c   1.000
_cell.angle_alpha   90.00
_cell.angle_beta   90.00
_cell.angle_gamma   90.00
#
_symmetry.space_group_name_H-M   'P 1'
#
loop_
_entity.id
_entity.type
_entity.pdbx_description
1 polymer ?
#
loop_
_entity_poly.entity_id
_entity_poly.type
_entity_poly.pdbx_seq_one_letter_code
_entity_poly.pdbx_strand_id
1 'polypeptide(L)'
;MNGVAGVRGLPRDPVLRAAVVAFLLLAVSFTFVFTYFYIKYDRIIEKRFRTPVFANSAKIYALPRTINDGEKITAKEIAAELRRAGYSEQEGASKLGSFELVKGGIDINPGDESYHSPEPARIEIEDGQISR
;
A
#
# COMPACT_ATOMS: atom_id res chain seq x y z
N MET A 1 -25.60 -36.21 38.08
CA MET A 1 -26.96 -35.68 38.38
C MET A 1 -26.79 -34.19 38.65
N ASN A 2 -27.31 -33.36 37.74
CA ASN A 2 -27.06 -31.91 37.70
C ASN A 2 -28.02 -31.15 38.61
N GLY A 3 -27.47 -30.36 39.54
CA GLY A 3 -28.25 -29.42 40.34
C GLY A 3 -28.52 -28.14 39.55
N VAL A 4 -29.76 -27.96 39.10
CA VAL A 4 -30.23 -26.72 38.48
C VAL A 4 -30.38 -25.67 39.58
N ALA A 5 -29.49 -24.67 39.60
CA ALA A 5 -29.61 -23.52 40.47
C ALA A 5 -30.86 -22.72 40.09
N GLY A 6 -31.86 -22.74 40.97
CA GLY A 6 -33.13 -22.06 40.78
C GLY A 6 -32.94 -20.55 40.61
N VAL A 7 -33.59 -20.01 39.58
CA VAL A 7 -33.76 -18.57 39.39
C VAL A 7 -34.53 -18.04 40.61
N ARG A 8 -33.81 -17.36 41.51
CA ARG A 8 -34.37 -16.80 42.74
C ARG A 8 -35.38 -15.71 42.33
N GLY A 9 -36.65 -15.94 42.66
CA GLY A 9 -37.77 -15.09 42.26
C GLY A 9 -37.61 -13.62 42.66
N LEU A 10 -38.23 -12.75 41.87
CA LEU A 10 -38.20 -11.29 42.05
C LEU A 10 -38.47 -10.89 43.51
N PRO A 11 -37.60 -10.07 44.12
CA PRO A 11 -37.78 -9.62 45.50
C PRO A 11 -39.17 -9.01 45.69
N ARG A 12 -39.84 -9.36 46.79
CA ARG A 12 -41.22 -8.92 47.09
C ARG A 12 -41.32 -7.42 47.44
N ASP A 13 -40.19 -6.74 47.58
CA ASP A 13 -40.11 -5.33 47.90
C ASP A 13 -40.39 -4.46 46.65
N PRO A 14 -41.43 -3.62 46.64
CA PRO A 14 -41.77 -2.76 45.51
C PRO A 14 -40.63 -1.80 45.14
N VAL A 15 -39.81 -1.37 46.10
CA VAL A 15 -38.68 -0.46 45.86
C VAL A 15 -37.59 -1.17 45.07
N LEU A 16 -37.25 -2.40 45.46
CA LEU A 16 -36.22 -3.18 44.77
C LEU A 16 -36.66 -3.57 43.35
N ARG A 17 -37.95 -3.86 43.15
CA ARG A 17 -38.50 -4.07 41.79
C ARG A 17 -38.40 -2.82 40.93
N ALA A 18 -38.79 -1.67 41.46
CA ALA A 18 -38.69 -0.40 40.75
C ALA A 18 -37.24 -0.06 40.37
N ALA A 19 -36.29 -0.29 41.30
CA ALA A 19 -34.86 -0.10 41.05
C ALA A 19 -34.33 -1.03 39.95
N VAL A 20 -34.71 -2.32 39.96
CA VAL A 20 -34.31 -3.27 38.90
C VAL A 20 -34.90 -2.87 37.55
N VAL A 21 -36.17 -2.47 37.50
CA VAL A 21 -36.79 -2.01 36.25
C VAL A 21 -36.10 -0.75 35.72
N ALA A 22 -35.82 0.22 36.59
CA ALA A 22 -35.10 1.43 36.20
C ALA A 22 -33.68 1.13 35.68
N PHE A 23 -32.96 0.22 36.36
CA PHE A 23 -31.64 -0.23 35.93
C PHE A 23 -31.68 -0.93 34.56
N LEU A 24 -32.65 -1.82 34.34
CA LEU A 24 -32.82 -2.51 33.06
C LEU A 24 -33.15 -1.52 31.94
N LEU A 25 -34.03 -0.55 32.19
CA LEU A 25 -34.33 0.50 31.21
C LEU A 25 -33.10 1.33 30.86
N LEU A 26 -32.29 1.68 31.86
CA LEU A 26 -31.05 2.42 31.66
C LEU A 26 -30.01 1.60 30.87
N ALA A 27 -29.83 0.32 31.21
CA ALA A 27 -28.91 -0.59 30.52
C ALA A 27 -29.32 -0.83 29.05
N VAL A 28 -30.62 -0.97 28.79
CA VAL A 28 -31.16 -1.09 27.44
C VAL A 28 -30.94 0.19 26.67
N SER A 29 -31.27 1.36 27.24
CA SER A 29 -31.04 2.65 26.60
C SER A 29 -29.57 2.87 26.28
N PHE A 30 -28.67 2.52 27.19
CA PHE A 30 -27.22 2.63 26.97
C PHE A 30 -26.76 1.73 25.82
N THR A 31 -27.22 0.48 25.79
CA THR A 31 -26.93 -0.46 24.70
C THR A 31 -27.39 0.12 23.36
N PHE A 32 -28.61 0.64 23.26
CA PHE A 32 -29.12 1.25 22.03
C PHE A 32 -28.26 2.43 21.55
N VAL A 33 -27.86 3.32 22.46
CA VAL A 33 -27.00 4.47 22.14
C VAL A 33 -25.65 3.99 21.61
N PHE A 34 -25.01 3.04 22.29
CA PHE A 34 -23.72 2.49 21.87
C PHE A 34 -23.81 1.78 20.51
N THR A 35 -24.83 0.95 20.30
CA THR A 35 -25.06 0.29 19.01
C THR A 35 -25.27 1.31 17.88
N TYR A 36 -26.04 2.38 18.12
CA TYR A 36 -26.22 3.44 17.13
C TYR A 36 -24.90 4.11 16.74
N PHE A 37 -24.07 4.49 17.71
CA PHE A 37 -22.77 5.09 17.43
C PHE A 37 -21.83 4.11 16.73
N TYR A 38 -21.82 2.83 17.13
CA TYR A 38 -21.02 1.80 16.48
C TYR A 38 -21.36 1.68 14.99
N ILE A 39 -22.64 1.50 14.63
CA ILE A 39 -23.09 1.40 13.23
C ILE A 39 -22.81 2.69 12.46
N LYS A 40 -22.98 3.86 13.10
CA LYS A 40 -22.69 5.16 12.47
C LYS A 40 -21.23 5.28 12.09
N TYR A 41 -20.31 4.96 13.00
CA TYR A 41 -18.88 5.07 12.74
C TYR A 41 -18.38 4.00 11.78
N ASP A 42 -18.91 2.78 11.86
CA ASP A 42 -18.65 1.71 10.89
C ASP A 42 -18.95 2.17 9.45
N ARG A 43 -20.12 2.76 9.22
CA ARG A 43 -20.49 3.31 7.89
C ARG A 43 -19.62 4.47 7.44
N ILE A 44 -19.13 5.31 8.36
CA ILE A 44 -18.22 6.42 8.03
C ILE A 44 -16.84 5.89 7.64
N ILE A 45 -16.34 4.91 8.39
CA ILE A 45 -15.09 4.22 8.12
C ILE A 45 -15.18 3.56 6.75
N GLU A 46 -16.17 2.71 6.53
CA GLU A 46 -16.40 2.02 5.26
C GLU A 46 -16.45 3.01 4.07
N LYS A 47 -17.16 4.13 4.20
CA LYS A 47 -17.21 5.17 3.15
C LYS A 47 -15.84 5.82 2.90
N ARG A 48 -15.05 6.07 3.94
CA ARG A 48 -13.71 6.65 3.81
C ARG A 48 -12.72 5.65 3.21
N PHE A 49 -12.83 4.36 3.52
CA PHE A 49 -11.97 3.31 2.98
C PHE A 49 -12.35 2.89 1.55
N ARG A 50 -13.60 3.12 1.11
CA ARG A 50 -14.01 2.93 -0.30
C ARG A 50 -13.39 3.95 -1.25
N THR A 51 -13.03 5.11 -0.75
CA THR A 51 -12.27 6.09 -1.54
C THR A 51 -10.79 5.76 -1.36
N PRO A 52 -9.94 5.81 -2.41
CA PRO A 52 -8.51 5.61 -2.23
C PRO A 52 -7.99 6.59 -1.19
N VAL A 53 -7.63 6.10 0.00
CA VAL A 53 -7.14 6.93 1.13
C VAL A 53 -5.83 7.61 0.75
N PHE A 54 -5.10 7.02 -0.20
CA PHE A 54 -3.99 7.62 -0.90
C PHE A 54 -4.50 8.07 -2.26
N ALA A 55 -4.71 9.37 -2.43
CA ALA A 55 -4.81 9.94 -3.75
C ALA A 55 -3.55 9.51 -4.52
N ASN A 56 -3.71 8.96 -5.73
CA ASN A 56 -2.61 8.81 -6.66
C ASN A 56 -2.07 10.22 -6.93
N SER A 57 -1.08 10.65 -6.16
CA SER A 57 -0.38 11.90 -6.39
C SER A 57 0.11 11.92 -7.83
N ALA A 58 0.01 13.08 -8.49
CA ALA A 58 0.56 13.22 -9.84
C ALA A 58 2.06 12.91 -9.79
N LYS A 59 2.48 11.87 -10.52
CA LYS A 59 3.90 11.55 -10.70
C LYS A 59 4.46 12.53 -11.73
N ILE A 60 5.25 13.50 -11.26
CA ILE A 60 5.94 14.46 -12.15
C ILE A 60 7.29 13.84 -12.49
N TYR A 61 7.46 13.46 -13.76
CA TYR A 61 8.70 12.92 -14.28
C TYR A 61 9.51 14.00 -15.01
N ALA A 62 10.83 13.87 -14.99
CA ALA A 62 11.68 14.63 -15.90
C ALA A 62 11.51 14.13 -17.34
N LEU A 63 11.95 14.93 -18.33
CA LEU A 63 11.99 14.49 -19.72
C LEU A 63 12.84 13.21 -19.83
N PRO A 64 12.35 12.13 -20.47
CA PRO A 64 13.13 10.92 -20.66
C PRO A 64 14.35 11.23 -21.54
N ARG A 65 15.47 10.61 -21.21
CA ARG A 65 16.67 10.67 -22.04
C ARG A 65 16.59 9.58 -23.10
N THR A 66 16.60 10.02 -24.35
CA THR A 66 16.65 9.14 -25.53
C THR A 66 18.09 9.04 -25.99
N ILE A 67 18.55 7.80 -26.15
CA ILE A 67 19.85 7.46 -26.73
C ILE A 67 19.61 6.86 -28.12
N ASN A 68 20.54 7.07 -29.06
CA ASN A 68 20.43 6.54 -30.42
C ASN A 68 21.73 5.84 -30.85
N ASP A 69 21.62 4.93 -31.81
CA ASP A 69 22.76 4.28 -32.45
C ASP A 69 23.76 5.33 -32.99
N GLY A 70 25.05 5.08 -32.78
CA GLY A 70 26.14 5.98 -33.14
C GLY A 70 26.40 7.12 -32.15
N GLU A 71 25.63 7.24 -31.07
CA GLU A 71 25.90 8.23 -30.02
C GLU A 71 27.16 7.87 -29.24
N LYS A 72 28.04 8.87 -29.02
CA LYS A 72 29.27 8.74 -28.24
C LYS A 72 28.99 8.78 -26.75
N ILE A 73 28.59 7.64 -26.20
CA ILE A 73 28.35 7.46 -24.77
C ILE A 73 28.85 6.08 -24.34
N THR A 74 29.41 6.00 -23.14
CA THR A 74 29.97 4.77 -22.57
C THR A 74 28.99 4.06 -21.64
N ALA A 75 29.14 2.74 -21.47
CA ALA A 75 28.30 1.96 -20.55
C ALA A 75 28.35 2.51 -19.11
N LYS A 76 29.51 3.04 -18.71
CA LYS A 76 29.71 3.64 -17.39
C LYS A 76 28.93 4.96 -17.22
N GLU A 77 28.81 5.76 -18.27
CA GLU A 77 28.02 7.00 -18.25
C GLU A 77 26.52 6.68 -18.17
N ILE A 78 26.05 5.71 -18.96
CA ILE A 78 24.68 5.20 -18.88
C ILE A 78 24.39 4.65 -17.47
N ALA A 79 25.26 3.83 -16.91
CA ALA A 79 25.14 3.34 -15.54
C ALA A 79 25.07 4.48 -14.51
N ALA A 80 25.87 5.54 -14.69
CA ALA A 80 25.82 6.71 -13.80
C ALA A 80 24.48 7.45 -13.91
N GLU A 81 23.89 7.52 -15.10
CA GLU A 81 22.57 8.10 -15.33
C GLU A 81 21.46 7.24 -14.73
N LEU A 82 21.50 5.92 -14.90
CA LEU A 82 20.57 4.97 -14.29
C LEU A 82 20.61 5.03 -12.76
N ARG A 83 21.80 5.11 -12.14
CA ARG A 83 21.92 5.32 -10.69
C ARG A 83 21.27 6.63 -10.23
N ARG A 84 21.45 7.73 -10.98
CA ARG A 84 20.79 9.01 -10.66
C ARG A 84 19.27 8.95 -10.84
N ALA A 85 18.80 8.16 -11.80
CA ALA A 85 17.39 7.90 -12.01
C ALA A 85 16.77 6.99 -10.93
N GLY A 86 17.59 6.34 -10.10
CA GLY A 86 17.14 5.49 -8.98
C GLY A 86 17.14 3.99 -9.28
N TYR A 87 17.77 3.55 -10.37
CA TYR A 87 18.03 2.13 -10.61
C TYR A 87 19.17 1.62 -9.73
N SER A 88 19.19 0.31 -9.48
CA SER A 88 20.21 -0.38 -8.70
C SER A 88 21.05 -1.33 -9.55
N GLU A 89 22.26 -1.67 -9.11
CA GLU A 89 23.04 -2.79 -9.69
C GLU A 89 22.55 -4.15 -9.19
N GLN A 90 21.87 -4.17 -8.04
CA GLN A 90 21.33 -5.39 -7.45
C GLN A 90 19.86 -5.58 -7.84
N GLU A 91 19.54 -6.75 -8.40
CA GLU A 91 18.16 -7.15 -8.68
C GLU A 91 17.28 -7.09 -7.42
N GLY A 92 16.08 -6.52 -7.56
CA GLY A 92 15.11 -6.38 -6.49
C GLY A 92 15.40 -5.28 -5.44
N ALA A 93 16.56 -4.61 -5.51
CA ALA A 93 16.90 -3.55 -4.56
C ALA A 93 16.22 -2.20 -4.88
N SER A 94 15.79 -1.99 -6.13
CA SER A 94 15.01 -0.82 -6.54
C SER A 94 13.74 -1.23 -7.25
N LYS A 95 12.65 -0.52 -6.96
CA LYS A 95 11.36 -0.67 -7.65
C LYS A 95 11.38 -0.14 -9.08
N LEU A 96 12.35 0.72 -9.41
CA LEU A 96 12.55 1.22 -10.77
C LEU A 96 13.24 0.20 -11.67
N GLY A 97 13.93 -0.78 -11.08
CA GLY A 97 14.63 -1.84 -11.81
C GLY A 97 16.11 -1.94 -11.45
N SER A 98 16.79 -2.82 -12.17
CA SER A 98 18.22 -3.05 -12.04
C SER A 98 18.95 -2.88 -13.37
N PHE A 99 20.27 -2.72 -13.30
CA PHE A 99 21.14 -2.77 -14.46
C PHE A 99 22.42 -3.55 -14.15
N GLU A 100 23.02 -4.14 -15.17
CA GLU A 100 24.28 -4.88 -15.06
C GLU A 100 25.25 -4.43 -16.16
N LEU A 101 26.49 -4.13 -15.79
CA LEU A 101 27.54 -3.85 -16.76
C LEU A 101 28.06 -5.18 -17.33
N VAL A 102 27.91 -5.36 -18.64
CA VAL A 102 28.35 -6.56 -19.36
C VAL A 102 29.55 -6.26 -20.25
N LYS A 103 30.20 -7.31 -20.76
CA LYS A 103 31.31 -7.13 -21.70
C LYS A 103 30.78 -6.52 -23.01
N GLY A 104 31.17 -5.26 -23.25
CA GLY A 104 30.79 -4.54 -24.47
C GLY A 104 29.42 -3.84 -24.36
N GLY A 105 28.87 -3.62 -23.17
CA GLY A 105 27.55 -3.01 -23.06
C GLY A 105 27.00 -2.89 -21.65
N ILE A 106 25.68 -2.72 -21.57
CA ILE A 106 24.92 -2.66 -20.33
C ILE A 106 23.54 -3.31 -20.52
N ASP A 107 23.14 -4.12 -19.56
CA ASP A 107 21.81 -4.72 -19.47
C ASP A 107 20.95 -3.90 -18.52
N ILE A 108 19.69 -3.68 -18.90
CA ILE A 108 18.72 -2.89 -18.15
C ILE A 108 17.47 -3.73 -17.98
N ASN A 109 17.09 -3.97 -16.72
CA ASN A 109 15.89 -4.71 -16.32
C ASN A 109 14.94 -3.73 -15.60
N PRO A 110 13.97 -3.12 -16.29
CA PRO A 110 13.05 -2.19 -15.67
C PRO A 110 12.13 -2.90 -14.66
N GLY A 111 11.86 -2.23 -13.54
CA GLY A 111 10.92 -2.69 -12.52
C GLY A 111 9.52 -2.10 -12.73
N ASP A 112 8.57 -2.54 -11.89
CA ASP A 112 7.15 -2.17 -11.98
C ASP A 112 6.87 -0.66 -11.90
N GLU A 113 7.78 0.12 -11.31
CA GLU A 113 7.63 1.57 -11.18
C GLU A 113 8.37 2.37 -12.29
N SER A 114 9.00 1.70 -13.25
CA SER A 114 9.70 2.33 -14.38
C SER A 114 8.75 3.02 -15.38
N TYR A 115 9.30 3.91 -16.21
CA TYR A 115 8.59 4.63 -17.26
C TYR A 115 8.50 3.76 -18.52
N HIS A 116 7.27 3.42 -18.94
CA HIS A 116 6.93 2.38 -19.93
C HIS A 116 7.28 0.96 -19.46
N SER A 117 6.55 -0.01 -20.01
CA SER A 117 6.49 -1.41 -19.58
C SER A 117 7.84 -2.09 -19.29
N PRO A 118 7.86 -3.15 -18.46
CA PRO A 118 9.08 -3.86 -18.04
C PRO A 118 9.64 -4.75 -19.15
N GLU A 119 10.04 -4.15 -20.26
CA GLU A 119 10.78 -4.84 -21.31
C GLU A 119 12.29 -4.70 -21.03
N PRO A 120 12.99 -5.81 -20.77
CA PRO A 120 14.44 -5.78 -20.63
C PRO A 120 15.10 -5.26 -21.90
N ALA A 121 16.12 -4.42 -21.74
CA ALA A 121 16.89 -3.86 -22.84
C ALA A 121 18.38 -4.16 -22.64
N ARG A 122 19.08 -4.46 -23.73
CA ARG A 122 20.54 -4.57 -23.77
C ARG A 122 21.06 -3.52 -24.73
N ILE A 123 22.00 -2.70 -24.26
CA ILE A 123 22.69 -1.70 -25.07
C ILE A 123 24.11 -2.20 -25.30
N GLU A 124 24.47 -2.39 -26.56
CA GLU A 124 25.79 -2.77 -27.01
C GLU A 124 26.58 -1.52 -27.38
N ILE A 125 27.86 -1.51 -27.01
CA ILE A 125 28.76 -0.38 -27.18
C ILE A 125 30.07 -0.88 -27.79
N GLU A 126 30.37 -0.37 -28.98
CA GLU A 126 31.58 -0.64 -29.73
C GLU A 126 32.33 0.68 -29.99
N ASP A 127 33.65 0.68 -29.82
CA ASP A 127 34.50 1.86 -30.03
C ASP A 127 34.02 3.15 -29.32
N GLY A 128 33.39 3.00 -28.15
CA GLY A 128 32.86 4.11 -27.36
C GLY A 128 31.58 4.75 -27.92
N GLN A 129 30.87 4.06 -28.82
CA GLN A 129 29.60 4.46 -29.40
C GLN A 129 28.56 3.36 -29.25
N ILE A 130 27.28 3.72 -29.18
CA ILE A 130 26.18 2.76 -29.19
C ILE A 130 26.14 2.06 -30.55
N SER A 131 26.16 0.73 -30.54
CA SER A 131 26.02 -0.09 -31.74
C SER A 131 24.62 -0.67 -31.91
N ARG A 132 23.92 -1.00 -30.81
CA ARG A 132 22.58 -1.57 -30.78
C ARG A 132 21.92 -1.42 -29.41
#